data_AF-A0A401ZAZ7-F1
#
_entry.id   AF-A0A401ZAZ7-F1
#
_cell.length_a   1.000
_cell.length_b   1.000
_cell.length_c   1.000
_cell.angle_alpha   90.00
_cell.angle_beta   90.00
_cell.angle_gamma   90.00
#
_symmetry.space_group_name_H-M   'P 1'
#
loop_
_entity.id
_entity.type
_entity.pdbx_description
1 polymer ?
#
loop_
_entity_poly.entity_id
_entity_poly.type
_entity_poly.pdbx_seq_one_letter_code
_entity_poly.pdbx_strand_id
1 'polypeptide(L)'
;MARDLFDRDRIADYGRRGFKGGLNTLGGFQKFLLRGNVVDLAVGVIIGAAFNGVVQALVKDLITPLIGLFVQKQNLSNLTTTYHQQIFAYGDFLNVVLSFILTAAVVYFLVVKPINALHDRYDRLRPKKEEAPTTRDCPFCLSSVPLKATRCAYCTAQLPPADETPAQAATAR
;
A
#
# COMPACT_ATOMS: atom_id res chain seq x y z
N MET A 1 -53.21 42.50 -10.78
CA MET A 1 -52.28 42.01 -11.83
C MET A 1 -50.78 42.15 -11.46
N ALA A 2 -50.39 42.26 -10.17
CA ALA A 2 -48.98 42.46 -9.78
C ALA A 2 -48.55 41.62 -8.56
N ARG A 3 -49.08 40.39 -8.41
CA ARG A 3 -48.75 39.49 -7.31
C ARG A 3 -48.30 38.08 -7.71
N ASP A 4 -48.29 37.77 -9.01
CA ASP A 4 -47.86 36.46 -9.54
C ASP A 4 -46.41 36.45 -10.05
N LEU A 5 -45.69 37.57 -9.90
CA LEU A 5 -44.28 37.71 -10.29
C LEU A 5 -43.28 37.36 -9.17
N PHE A 6 -43.76 36.98 -7.99
CA PHE A 6 -42.93 36.35 -6.95
C PHE A 6 -42.74 34.84 -7.24
N ASP A 7 -42.32 34.58 -8.47
CA ASP A 7 -41.20 33.73 -8.84
C ASP A 7 -41.13 32.29 -8.26
N ARG A 8 -42.28 31.60 -8.24
CA ARG A 8 -42.34 30.17 -7.92
C ARG A 8 -41.50 29.32 -8.89
N ASP A 9 -41.36 29.79 -10.14
CA ASP A 9 -40.64 29.09 -11.20
C ASP A 9 -39.11 29.30 -11.11
N ARG A 10 -38.57 30.49 -10.77
CA ARG A 10 -37.10 30.62 -10.53
C ARG A 10 -36.63 29.88 -9.29
N ILE A 11 -37.43 29.82 -8.23
CA ILE A 11 -37.04 29.10 -6.99
C ILE A 11 -36.88 27.59 -7.30
N ALA A 12 -37.77 27.03 -8.12
CA ALA A 12 -37.67 25.65 -8.59
C ALA A 12 -36.42 25.40 -9.47
N ASP A 13 -36.07 26.36 -10.33
CA ASP A 13 -34.90 26.26 -11.20
C ASP A 13 -33.55 26.45 -10.49
N TYR A 14 -33.52 27.17 -9.36
CA TYR A 14 -32.30 27.29 -8.55
C TYR A 14 -31.96 25.97 -7.85
N GLY A 15 -32.96 25.25 -7.34
CA GLY A 15 -32.77 23.93 -6.74
C GLY A 15 -32.32 22.87 -7.74
N ARG A 16 -32.90 22.87 -8.96
CA ARG A 16 -32.60 21.86 -9.99
C ARG A 16 -31.19 22.01 -10.59
N ARG A 17 -30.66 23.24 -10.71
CA ARG A 17 -29.29 23.49 -11.21
C ARG A 17 -28.21 23.14 -10.18
N GLY A 18 -28.44 23.44 -8.89
CA GLY A 18 -27.53 23.04 -7.81
C GLY A 18 -27.37 21.52 -7.71
N PHE A 19 -28.46 20.76 -7.84
CA PHE A 19 -28.43 19.29 -7.82
C PHE A 19 -27.65 18.70 -9.00
N LYS A 20 -27.87 19.18 -10.23
CA LYS A 20 -27.20 18.67 -11.43
C LYS A 20 -25.69 18.97 -11.46
N GLY A 21 -25.28 20.12 -10.92
CA GLY A 21 -23.86 20.45 -10.71
C GLY A 21 -23.18 19.50 -9.72
N GLY A 22 -23.86 19.15 -8.62
CA GLY A 22 -23.40 18.17 -7.63
C GLY A 22 -23.27 16.74 -8.19
N LEU A 23 -24.18 16.30 -9.07
CA LEU A 23 -24.05 14.99 -9.70
C LEU A 23 -22.83 14.90 -10.64
N ASN A 24 -22.49 15.99 -11.32
CA ASN A 24 -21.32 16.03 -12.20
C ASN A 24 -20.00 15.97 -11.40
N THR A 25 -19.93 16.61 -10.23
CA THR A 25 -18.74 16.55 -9.35
C THR A 25 -18.60 15.18 -8.66
N LEU A 26 -19.71 14.57 -8.22
CA LEU A 26 -19.73 13.20 -7.69
C LEU A 26 -19.31 12.18 -8.75
N GLY A 27 -19.78 12.32 -9.99
CA GLY A 27 -19.35 11.49 -11.11
C GLY A 27 -17.87 11.68 -11.46
N GLY A 28 -17.31 12.88 -11.29
CA GLY A 28 -15.88 13.15 -11.44
C GLY A 28 -15.02 12.47 -10.37
N PHE A 29 -15.49 12.48 -9.12
CA PHE A 29 -14.82 11.83 -7.99
C PHE A 29 -14.85 10.30 -8.13
N GLN A 30 -15.98 9.72 -8.52
CA GLN A 30 -16.07 8.27 -8.77
C GLN A 30 -15.10 7.83 -9.87
N LYS A 31 -14.97 8.59 -10.97
CA LYS A 31 -14.01 8.30 -12.05
C LYS A 31 -12.55 8.43 -11.61
N PHE A 32 -12.27 9.24 -10.60
CA PHE A 32 -10.94 9.35 -9.98
C PHE A 32 -10.64 8.13 -9.10
N LEU A 33 -11.58 7.71 -8.25
CA LEU A 33 -11.44 6.51 -7.42
C LEU A 33 -11.34 5.23 -8.26
N LEU A 34 -12.15 5.11 -9.32
CA LEU A 34 -12.14 3.96 -10.25
C LEU A 34 -10.87 3.87 -11.10
N ARG A 35 -9.93 4.83 -10.99
CA ARG A 35 -8.59 4.73 -11.59
C ARG A 35 -7.72 3.65 -10.92
N GLY A 36 -8.25 2.95 -9.91
CA GLY A 36 -7.72 1.70 -9.34
C GLY A 36 -6.61 1.91 -8.32
N ASN A 37 -5.53 2.58 -8.72
CA ASN A 37 -4.32 2.72 -7.91
C ASN A 37 -4.54 3.43 -6.54
N VAL A 38 -5.53 4.32 -6.43
CA VAL A 38 -5.77 5.08 -5.19
C VAL A 38 -6.55 4.27 -4.17
N VAL A 39 -7.50 3.45 -4.61
CA VAL A 39 -8.38 2.68 -3.72
C VAL A 39 -7.60 1.55 -3.05
N ASP A 40 -6.78 0.82 -3.82
CA ASP A 40 -5.98 -0.29 -3.28
C ASP A 40 -4.95 0.21 -2.25
N LEU A 41 -4.31 1.35 -2.54
CA LEU A 41 -3.40 2.00 -1.59
C LEU A 41 -4.15 2.45 -0.32
N ALA A 42 -5.29 3.13 -0.47
CA ALA A 42 -6.08 3.62 0.65
C ALA A 42 -6.56 2.48 1.57
N VAL A 43 -7.06 1.39 0.98
CA VAL A 43 -7.48 0.20 1.73
C VAL A 43 -6.29 -0.44 2.46
N GLY A 44 -5.13 -0.54 1.81
CA GLY A 44 -3.91 -1.06 2.43
C GLY A 44 -3.48 -0.28 3.68
N VAL A 45 -3.52 1.06 3.62
CA VAL A 45 -3.15 1.92 4.76
C VAL A 45 -4.14 1.76 5.93
N ILE A 46 -5.44 1.75 5.66
CA ILE A 46 -6.48 1.63 6.69
C ILE A 46 -6.40 0.28 7.40
N ILE A 47 -6.27 -0.82 6.64
CA ILE A 47 -6.15 -2.17 7.20
C ILE A 47 -4.84 -2.29 7.99
N GLY A 48 -3.73 -1.76 7.47
CA GLY A 48 -2.45 -1.75 8.18
C GLY A 48 -2.52 -1.03 9.52
N ALA A 49 -3.17 0.14 9.57
CA ALA A 49 -3.36 0.89 10.80
C ALA A 49 -4.23 0.14 11.83
N ALA A 50 -5.35 -0.45 11.39
CA ALA A 50 -6.24 -1.22 12.24
C ALA A 50 -5.55 -2.47 12.82
N PHE A 51 -4.81 -3.19 11.99
CA PHE A 51 -4.09 -4.40 12.41
C PHE A 51 -2.98 -4.09 13.41
N ASN A 52 -2.21 -3.01 13.20
CA ASN A 52 -1.20 -2.57 14.18
C ASN A 52 -1.83 -2.33 15.57
N GLY A 53 -3.04 -1.75 15.62
CA GLY A 53 -3.79 -1.59 16.86
C GLY A 53 -4.06 -2.91 17.60
N VAL A 54 -4.47 -3.95 16.86
CA VAL A 54 -4.72 -5.30 17.42
C VAL A 54 -3.44 -5.92 17.96
N VAL A 55 -2.33 -5.83 17.22
CA VAL A 55 -1.05 -6.39 17.68
C VAL A 55 -0.55 -5.64 18.92
N GLN A 56 -0.66 -4.31 18.94
CA GLN A 56 -0.29 -3.50 20.10
C GLN A 56 -1.12 -3.83 21.33
N ALA A 57 -2.44 -4.01 21.18
CA ALA A 57 -3.31 -4.44 22.27
C ALA A 57 -2.90 -5.82 22.80
N LEU A 58 -2.65 -6.79 21.90
CA LEU A 58 -2.20 -8.13 22.30
C LEU A 58 -0.88 -8.06 23.09
N VAL A 59 0.10 -7.28 22.63
CA VAL A 59 1.39 -7.18 23.31
C VAL A 59 1.23 -6.47 24.66
N LYS A 60 0.53 -5.33 24.70
CA LYS A 60 0.35 -4.55 25.93
C LYS A 60 -0.50 -5.25 26.98
N ASP A 61 -1.58 -5.90 26.56
CA ASP A 61 -2.60 -6.43 27.48
C ASP A 61 -2.32 -7.88 27.89
N LEU A 62 -1.62 -8.66 27.05
CA LEU A 62 -1.31 -10.05 27.34
C LEU A 62 0.17 -10.26 27.66
N ILE A 63 1.07 -9.78 26.81
CA ILE A 63 2.50 -10.16 26.88
C ILE A 63 3.24 -9.34 27.95
N THR A 64 3.06 -8.03 27.99
CA THR A 64 3.69 -7.15 28.98
C THR A 64 3.38 -7.55 30.43
N PRO A 65 2.13 -7.83 30.85
CA PRO A 65 1.87 -8.32 32.20
C PRO A 65 2.43 -9.72 32.44
N LEU A 66 2.44 -10.61 31.45
CA LEU A 66 3.05 -11.94 31.58
C LEU A 66 4.55 -11.85 31.86
N ILE A 67 5.26 -11.00 31.12
CA ILE A 67 6.68 -10.74 31.33
C ILE A 67 6.89 -10.00 32.66
N GLY A 68 6.02 -9.05 33.00
CA GLY A 68 6.07 -8.33 34.28
C GLY A 68 5.95 -9.27 35.49
N LEU A 69 5.20 -10.37 35.38
CA LEU A 69 5.12 -11.42 36.40
C LEU A 69 6.44 -12.21 36.53
N PHE A 70 7.08 -12.59 35.41
CA PHE A 70 8.37 -13.30 35.44
C PHE A 70 9.55 -12.38 35.79
N VAL A 71 9.43 -11.07 35.56
CA VAL A 71 10.38 -10.01 35.90
C VAL A 71 10.00 -9.34 37.23
N GLN A 72 9.24 -10.02 38.11
CA GLN A 72 8.96 -9.54 39.47
C GLN A 72 10.22 -9.57 40.36
N LYS A 73 11.08 -8.56 40.19
CA LYS A 73 11.80 -7.87 41.27
C LYS A 73 12.62 -6.65 40.86
N GLN A 74 12.56 -6.20 39.61
CA GLN A 74 13.11 -4.90 39.26
C GLN A 74 12.08 -4.19 38.39
N ASN A 75 11.32 -3.29 39.02
CA ASN A 75 10.80 -2.14 38.29
C ASN A 75 12.00 -1.53 37.56
N LEU A 76 12.17 -1.80 36.27
CA LEU A 76 13.22 -1.15 35.48
C LEU A 76 12.99 0.37 35.43
N SER A 77 11.76 0.82 35.73
CA SER A 77 11.39 2.22 35.98
C SER A 77 11.85 2.77 37.33
N ASN A 78 12.31 1.93 38.27
CA ASN A 78 12.85 2.34 39.58
C ASN A 78 14.37 2.11 39.72
N LEU A 79 15.06 1.65 38.67
CA LEU A 79 16.52 1.79 38.56
C LEU A 79 16.86 3.21 38.10
N THR A 80 16.36 4.20 38.84
CA THR A 80 16.76 5.59 38.70
C THR A 80 18.05 5.77 39.50
N THR A 81 19.20 5.56 38.85
CA THR A 81 20.47 6.03 39.41
C THR A 81 20.45 7.56 39.32
N THR A 82 20.14 8.22 40.42
CA THR A 82 20.16 9.68 40.53
C THR A 82 21.62 10.15 40.47
N TYR A 83 22.13 10.36 39.26
CA TYR A 83 23.35 11.15 39.04
C TYR A 83 22.90 12.52 38.50
N HIS A 84 23.09 13.57 39.29
CA HIS A 84 22.93 14.97 38.86
C HIS A 84 21.54 15.35 38.28
N GLN A 85 20.44 15.03 38.98
CA GLN A 85 19.08 15.51 38.66
C GLN A 85 18.52 15.14 37.28
N GLN A 86 19.06 14.12 36.61
CA GLN A 86 18.53 13.59 35.35
C GLN A 86 18.06 12.15 35.57
N ILE A 87 16.75 11.91 35.39
CA ILE A 87 16.15 10.58 35.52
C ILE A 87 16.42 9.82 34.21
N PHE A 88 17.49 9.02 34.17
CA PHE A 88 17.74 8.11 33.05
C PHE A 88 16.84 6.88 33.18
N ALA A 89 15.64 6.95 32.60
CA ALA A 89 14.66 5.86 32.58
C ALA A 89 15.02 4.77 31.55
N TYR A 90 16.13 4.04 31.79
CA TYR A 90 16.52 2.91 30.93
C TYR A 90 15.45 1.81 30.87
N GLY A 91 14.61 1.70 31.90
CA GLY A 91 13.54 0.70 31.92
C GLY A 91 12.41 0.91 30.93
N ASP A 92 12.04 2.16 30.69
CA ASP A 92 10.99 2.47 29.71
C ASP A 92 11.48 2.19 28.29
N PHE A 93 12.72 2.57 28.00
CA PHE A 93 13.36 2.24 26.73
C PHE A 93 13.46 0.73 26.49
N LEU A 94 13.89 -0.04 27.51
CA LEU A 94 14.00 -1.50 27.39
C LEU A 94 12.62 -2.15 27.18
N ASN A 95 11.58 -1.62 27.83
CA ASN A 95 10.20 -2.05 27.64
C ASN A 95 9.69 -1.79 26.21
N VAL A 96 9.98 -0.61 25.65
CA VAL A 96 9.63 -0.27 24.26
C VAL A 96 10.35 -1.18 23.27
N VAL A 97 11.66 -1.43 23.47
CA VAL A 97 12.45 -2.33 22.61
C VAL A 97 11.93 -3.76 22.69
N LEU A 98 11.64 -4.26 23.90
CA LEU A 98 11.09 -5.59 24.10
C LEU A 98 9.72 -5.73 23.44
N SER A 99 8.83 -4.75 23.64
CA SER A 99 7.51 -4.70 23.00
C SER A 99 7.63 -4.68 21.48
N PHE A 100 8.59 -3.95 20.92
CA PHE A 100 8.86 -3.91 19.48
C PHE A 100 9.29 -5.28 18.94
N ILE A 101 10.25 -5.95 19.59
CA ILE A 101 10.72 -7.28 19.18
C ILE A 101 9.58 -8.31 19.21
N LEU A 102 8.76 -8.28 20.26
CA LEU A 102 7.61 -9.19 20.40
C LEU A 102 6.54 -8.92 19.35
N THR A 103 6.21 -7.65 19.11
CA THR A 103 5.29 -7.24 18.03
C THR A 103 5.79 -7.76 16.68
N ALA A 104 7.06 -7.54 16.37
CA ALA A 104 7.67 -8.01 15.12
C ALA A 104 7.63 -9.54 15.00
N ALA A 105 7.90 -10.27 16.08
CA ALA A 105 7.83 -11.73 16.12
C ALA A 105 6.41 -12.25 15.85
N VAL A 106 5.39 -11.65 16.49
CA VAL A 106 3.98 -12.00 16.28
C VAL A 106 3.55 -11.71 14.85
N VAL A 107 3.87 -10.53 14.31
CA VAL A 107 3.53 -10.16 12.93
C VAL A 107 4.21 -11.10 11.93
N TYR A 108 5.48 -11.40 12.13
CA TYR A 108 6.21 -12.32 11.26
C TYR A 108 5.59 -13.73 11.27
N PHE A 109 5.28 -14.26 12.46
CA PHE A 109 4.77 -15.62 12.60
C PHE A 109 3.31 -15.76 12.15
N LEU A 110 2.44 -14.81 12.48
CA LEU A 110 1.01 -14.87 12.16
C LEU A 110 0.63 -14.33 10.78
N VAL A 111 1.44 -13.44 10.18
CA VAL A 111 1.10 -12.79 8.91
C VAL A 111 2.10 -13.17 7.82
N VAL A 112 3.38 -12.88 8.01
CA VAL A 112 4.39 -13.07 6.96
C VAL A 112 4.55 -14.54 6.61
N LYS A 113 4.70 -15.42 7.61
CA LYS A 113 4.89 -16.86 7.38
C LYS A 113 3.71 -17.52 6.65
N PRO A 114 2.43 -17.35 7.05
CA PRO A 114 1.31 -17.95 6.32
C PRO A 114 1.10 -17.31 4.95
N ILE A 115 1.30 -16.00 4.79
CA ILE A 115 1.23 -15.37 3.46
C ILE A 115 2.32 -15.92 2.55
N ASN A 116 3.56 -16.02 3.01
CA ASN A 116 4.66 -16.60 2.22
C ASN A 116 4.38 -18.08 1.87
N ALA A 117 3.84 -18.85 2.82
CA ALA A 117 3.47 -20.25 2.57
C ALA A 117 2.30 -20.38 1.59
N LEU A 118 1.33 -19.46 1.64
CA LEU A 118 0.20 -19.42 0.73
C LEU A 118 0.61 -18.92 -0.66
N HIS A 119 1.53 -17.96 -0.74
CA HIS A 119 2.08 -17.46 -2.00
C HIS A 119 2.88 -18.55 -2.71
N ASP A 120 3.71 -19.31 -1.99
CA ASP A 120 4.43 -20.47 -2.54
C ASP A 120 3.46 -21.56 -3.05
N ARG A 121 2.35 -21.80 -2.33
CA ARG A 121 1.29 -22.71 -2.81
C ARG A 121 0.55 -22.15 -4.02
N TYR A 122 0.25 -20.86 -4.03
CA TYR A 122 -0.45 -20.19 -5.12
C TYR A 122 0.40 -20.17 -6.40
N ASP A 123 1.69 -19.85 -6.29
CA ASP A 123 2.64 -19.86 -7.41
C ASP A 123 2.86 -21.27 -7.97
N ARG A 124 2.81 -22.32 -7.14
CA ARG A 124 2.87 -23.70 -7.63
C ARG A 124 1.59 -24.12 -8.37
N LEU A 125 0.42 -23.67 -7.93
CA LEU A 125 -0.87 -24.00 -8.53
C LEU A 125 -1.19 -23.15 -9.78
N ARG A 126 -0.66 -21.93 -9.81
CA ARG A 126 -0.69 -21.01 -10.94
C ARG A 126 0.70 -20.40 -11.04
N PRO A 127 1.63 -20.99 -11.84
CA PRO A 127 2.89 -20.31 -12.13
C PRO A 127 2.52 -18.93 -12.61
N LYS A 128 2.96 -17.92 -11.85
CA LYS A 128 2.61 -16.53 -12.04
C LYS A 128 2.82 -16.27 -13.52
N LYS A 129 1.73 -16.12 -14.27
CA LYS A 129 1.73 -15.31 -15.46
C LYS A 129 1.93 -13.91 -14.90
N GLU A 130 3.16 -13.62 -14.47
CA GLU A 130 3.68 -12.27 -14.47
C GLU A 130 3.14 -11.69 -15.75
N GLU A 131 2.46 -10.56 -15.63
CA GLU A 131 1.99 -9.80 -16.77
C GLU A 131 3.16 -9.77 -17.75
N ALA A 132 3.12 -10.68 -18.74
CA ALA A 132 4.31 -11.04 -19.49
C ALA A 132 4.81 -9.73 -20.04
N PRO A 133 6.05 -9.30 -19.71
CA PRO A 133 6.46 -7.90 -19.73
C PRO A 133 5.95 -7.30 -21.02
N THR A 134 4.87 -6.51 -20.96
CA THR A 134 4.13 -6.18 -22.19
C THR A 134 5.00 -5.38 -23.15
N THR A 135 6.10 -4.84 -22.62
CA THR A 135 7.17 -4.09 -23.25
C THR A 135 8.53 -4.80 -23.12
N ARG A 136 9.29 -4.80 -24.21
CA ARG A 136 10.72 -5.10 -24.30
C ARG A 136 11.47 -3.82 -24.69
N ASP A 137 12.73 -3.72 -24.30
CA ASP A 137 13.57 -2.61 -24.72
C ASP A 137 14.06 -2.81 -26.16
N CYS A 138 13.99 -1.75 -26.96
CA CYS A 138 14.49 -1.77 -28.33
C CYS A 138 16.03 -1.84 -28.34
N PRO A 139 16.66 -2.81 -29.03
CA PRO A 139 18.12 -2.96 -29.05
C PRO A 139 18.85 -1.81 -29.77
N PHE A 140 18.13 -1.01 -30.57
CA PHE A 140 18.72 0.10 -31.34
C PHE A 140 18.65 1.45 -30.63
N CYS A 141 17.58 1.71 -29.86
CA CYS A 141 17.33 3.02 -29.27
C CYS A 141 16.96 2.98 -27.78
N LEU A 142 16.92 1.81 -27.16
CA LEU A 142 16.67 1.58 -25.73
C LEU A 142 15.34 2.12 -25.19
N SER A 143 14.41 2.50 -26.07
CA SER A 143 13.04 2.84 -25.69
C SER A 143 12.22 1.58 -25.40
N SER A 144 11.24 1.67 -24.50
CA SER A 144 10.30 0.59 -24.24
C SER A 144 9.30 0.42 -25.40
N VAL A 145 9.19 -0.80 -25.93
CA VAL A 145 8.37 -1.13 -27.10
C VAL A 145 7.57 -2.41 -26.83
N PRO A 146 6.29 -2.53 -27.24
CA PRO A 146 5.52 -3.74 -26.98
C PRO A 146 6.14 -5.01 -27.59
N LEU A 147 6.01 -6.15 -26.90
CA LEU A 147 6.59 -7.44 -27.33
C LEU A 147 6.23 -7.83 -28.76
N LYS A 148 4.99 -7.55 -29.18
CA LYS A 148 4.47 -7.91 -30.51
C LYS A 148 4.79 -6.89 -31.61
N ALA A 149 5.52 -5.82 -31.30
CA ALA A 149 5.86 -4.81 -32.31
C ALA A 149 6.88 -5.39 -33.31
N THR A 150 6.55 -5.30 -34.59
CA THR A 150 7.47 -5.58 -35.72
C THR A 150 8.37 -4.39 -36.06
N ARG A 151 7.97 -3.17 -35.65
CA ARG A 151 8.73 -1.93 -35.82
C ARG A 151 8.69 -1.08 -34.56
N CYS A 152 9.81 -0.46 -34.23
CA CYS A 152 9.93 0.44 -33.09
C CYS A 152 9.24 1.79 -33.38
N ALA A 153 8.40 2.28 -32.46
CA ALA A 153 7.71 3.58 -32.60
C ALA A 153 8.66 4.79 -32.48
N TYR A 154 9.77 4.65 -31.74
CA TYR A 154 10.72 5.74 -31.49
C TYR A 154 11.75 5.89 -32.60
N CYS A 155 12.46 4.83 -32.97
CA CYS A 155 13.53 4.88 -33.98
C CYS A 155 13.16 4.30 -35.35
N THR A 156 11.95 3.78 -35.54
CA THR A 156 11.47 3.14 -36.79
C THR A 156 12.24 1.90 -37.26
N ALA A 157 13.21 1.42 -36.49
CA ALA A 157 13.96 0.20 -36.79
C ALA A 157 13.05 -1.04 -36.79
N GLN A 158 13.34 -1.99 -37.67
CA GLN A 158 12.71 -3.30 -37.70
C GLN A 158 13.22 -4.12 -36.50
N LEU A 159 12.30 -4.62 -35.67
CA LEU A 159 12.66 -5.37 -34.47
C LEU A 159 12.76 -6.87 -34.78
N PRO A 160 13.75 -7.58 -34.24
CA PRO A 160 13.78 -9.05 -34.29
C PRO A 160 12.58 -9.64 -33.54
N PRO A 161 12.16 -10.90 -33.83
CA PRO A 161 11.06 -11.55 -33.11
C PRO A 161 11.34 -11.63 -31.61
N ALA A 162 10.29 -11.61 -30.78
CA ALA A 162 10.38 -11.46 -29.32
C ALA A 162 11.10 -12.60 -28.59
N ASP A 163 11.24 -13.75 -29.25
CA ASP A 163 11.80 -14.97 -28.67
C ASP A 163 13.33 -15.08 -28.85
N GLU A 164 13.93 -14.17 -29.64
CA GLU A 164 15.38 -14.14 -29.88
C GLU A 164 16.06 -13.15 -28.92
N THR A 165 17.10 -13.61 -28.23
CA THR A 165 17.86 -12.77 -27.30
C THR A 165 18.59 -11.66 -28.07
N PRO A 166 18.66 -10.40 -27.58
CA PRO A 166 19.25 -9.26 -28.31
C PRO A 166 20.68 -9.49 -28.83
N ALA A 167 21.44 -10.39 -28.21
CA ALA A 167 22.79 -10.77 -28.62
C ALA A 167 22.86 -11.61 -29.91
N GLN A 168 21.79 -12.36 -30.24
CA GLN A 168 21.76 -13.29 -31.38
C GLN A 168 21.36 -12.59 -32.70
N ALA A 169 20.63 -11.47 -32.63
CA ALA A 169 20.23 -10.72 -33.83
C ALA A 169 21.37 -9.89 -34.48
N ALA A 170 22.44 -9.60 -33.73
CA ALA A 170 23.57 -8.82 -34.23
C ALA A 170 24.59 -9.64 -35.04
N THR A 171 24.56 -10.98 -34.90
CA THR A 171 25.53 -11.92 -35.50
C THR A 171 25.00 -12.64 -36.75
N ALA A 172 23.72 -12.45 -37.11
CA ALA A 172 23.09 -13.08 -38.27
C ALA A 172 23.22 -12.28 -39.59
N ARG A 173 24.22 -11.39 -39.71
CA ARG A 173 24.53 -10.63 -40.92
C ARG A 173 25.98 -10.85 -41.34
#